data_AF-A0A6J5W6C9-F1
#
_entry.id   AF-A0A6J5W6C9-F1
#
_cell.length_a   1.000
_cell.length_b   1.000
_cell.length_c   1.000
_cell.angle_alpha   90.00
_cell.angle_beta   90.00
_cell.angle_gamma   90.00
#
_symmetry.space_group_name_H-M   'P 1'
#
loop_
_entity.id
_entity.type
_entity.pdbx_description
1 polymer ?
#
loop_
_entity_poly.entity_id
_entity_poly.type
_entity_poly.pdbx_seq_one_letter_code
_entity_poly.pdbx_strand_id
1 'polypeptide(L)'
;MSGVWVFKNGVIRLVENPQAETSSRKKALVHLPSGQVVSSYSTLEQILTELGWERYYGGDPDLFQFHKRSSIDLISLPRDFSKFNSVYMYDIVIKNPNIFHVRDV
;
A
#
# COMPACT_ATOMS: atom_id res chain seq x y z
N MET A 1 5.31 -4.55 -9.72
CA MET A 1 6.21 -3.89 -10.69
C MET A 1 6.71 -4.93 -11.68
N SER A 2 5.88 -5.30 -12.66
CA SER A 2 6.29 -6.18 -13.75
C SER A 2 5.66 -5.67 -15.04
N GLY A 3 6.51 -5.35 -16.00
CA GLY A 3 6.14 -4.78 -17.28
C GLY A 3 7.41 -4.61 -18.09
N VAL A 4 7.30 -4.79 -19.41
CA VAL A 4 8.42 -4.57 -20.32
C VAL A 4 8.29 -3.15 -20.86
N TRP A 5 9.32 -2.34 -20.68
CA TRP A 5 9.41 -1.05 -21.35
C TRP A 5 9.64 -1.31 -22.83
N VAL A 6 8.69 -0.92 -23.68
CA VAL A 6 8.80 -1.08 -25.12
C VAL A 6 9.02 0.29 -25.76
N PHE A 7 10.06 0.38 -26.59
CA PHE A 7 10.30 1.52 -27.43
C PHE A 7 9.75 1.26 -28.84
N LYS A 8 8.77 2.07 -29.27
CA LYS A 8 8.20 1.97 -30.62
C LYS A 8 7.95 3.36 -31.17
N ASN A 9 8.53 3.65 -32.35
CA ASN A 9 8.38 4.91 -33.08
C ASN A 9 8.72 6.17 -32.25
N GLY A 10 9.79 6.14 -31.47
CA GLY A 10 10.21 7.30 -30.68
C GLY A 10 9.50 7.45 -29.33
N VAL A 11 8.51 6.62 -29.04
CA VAL A 11 7.74 6.69 -27.79
C VAL A 11 8.03 5.47 -26.92
N ILE A 12 8.34 5.73 -25.65
CA ILE A 12 8.45 4.71 -24.60
C ILE A 12 7.05 4.48 -24.03
N ARG A 13 6.59 3.23 -24.05
CA ARG A 13 5.35 2.82 -23.38
C ARG A 13 5.64 1.66 -22.43
N LEU A 14 5.07 1.72 -21.24
CA LEU A 14 5.04 0.58 -20.32
C LEU A 14 3.95 -0.37 -20.80
N VAL A 15 4.33 -1.59 -21.18
CA VAL A 15 3.36 -2.65 -21.46
C VAL A 15 3.20 -3.46 -20.18
N GLU A 16 2.03 -3.36 -19.57
CA GLU A 16 1.66 -4.14 -18.40
C GLU A 16 1.52 -5.61 -18.78
N ASN A 17 2.12 -6.51 -17.99
CA ASN A 17 1.99 -7.95 -18.20
C ASN A 17 0.77 -8.46 -17.40
N PRO A 18 -0.34 -8.86 -18.04
CA PRO A 18 -1.53 -9.33 -17.33
C PRO A 18 -1.26 -10.56 -16.45
N GLN A 19 -0.25 -11.35 -16.82
CA GLN A 19 0.12 -12.57 -16.12
C GLN A 19 0.96 -12.32 -14.86
N ALA A 20 1.61 -11.16 -14.77
CA ALA A 20 2.43 -10.83 -13.61
C ALA A 20 1.61 -10.41 -12.38
N GLU A 21 0.39 -9.90 -12.60
CA GLU A 21 -0.60 -9.67 -11.54
C GLU A 21 -1.05 -11.03 -10.95
N THR A 22 -1.23 -12.05 -11.80
CA THR A 22 -1.72 -13.39 -11.39
C THR A 22 -0.67 -14.28 -10.73
N SER A 23 0.62 -14.02 -10.94
CA SER A 23 1.72 -14.78 -10.32
C SER A 23 2.20 -14.19 -8.99
N SER A 24 1.64 -13.05 -8.56
CA SER A 24 1.85 -12.59 -7.19
C SER A 24 1.06 -13.51 -6.27
N ARG A 25 1.76 -14.42 -5.57
CA ARG A 25 1.19 -15.10 -4.40
C ARG A 25 0.47 -14.03 -3.59
N LYS A 26 -0.83 -14.20 -3.35
CA LYS A 26 -1.65 -13.16 -2.71
C LYS A 26 -0.91 -12.73 -1.46
N LYS A 27 -0.49 -11.47 -1.40
CA LYS A 27 0.19 -10.93 -0.23
C LYS A 27 -0.85 -10.43 0.75
N ALA A 28 -0.60 -10.61 2.04
CA ALA A 28 -1.41 -10.04 3.10
C ALA A 28 -0.56 -9.16 4.00
N LEU A 29 -1.10 -7.98 4.32
CA LEU A 29 -0.60 -7.15 5.41
C LEU A 29 -1.07 -7.74 6.74
N VAL A 30 -0.15 -7.99 7.66
CA VAL A 30 -0.41 -8.58 8.97
C VAL A 30 -0.03 -7.60 10.06
N HIS A 31 -0.93 -7.42 11.03
CA HIS A 31 -0.65 -6.67 12.24
C HIS A 31 0.02 -7.58 13.27
N LEU A 32 1.33 -7.39 13.47
CA LEU A 32 2.20 -8.27 14.26
C LEU A 32 1.72 -8.48 15.70
N PRO A 33 1.33 -7.44 16.48
CA PRO A 33 0.83 -7.63 17.84
C PRO A 33 -0.37 -8.57 17.96
N SER A 34 -1.27 -8.56 16.97
CA SER A 34 -2.50 -9.38 16.97
C SER A 34 -2.40 -10.69 16.18
N GLY A 35 -1.40 -10.81 15.31
CA GLY A 35 -1.29 -11.88 14.31
C GLY A 35 -2.36 -11.87 13.20
N GLN A 36 -3.27 -10.89 13.20
CA GLN A 36 -4.39 -10.83 12.27
C GLN A 36 -4.03 -10.16 10.95
N VAL A 37 -4.71 -10.59 9.88
CA VAL A 37 -4.63 -9.94 8.55
C VAL A 37 -5.43 -8.66 8.58
N VAL A 38 -4.85 -7.59 8.04
CA VAL A 38 -5.55 -6.34 7.80
C VAL A 38 -6.36 -6.47 6.51
N SER A 39 -7.67 -6.60 6.64
CA SER A 39 -8.58 -6.88 5.51
C SER A 39 -9.45 -5.68 5.09
N SER A 40 -9.33 -4.54 5.76
CA SER A 40 -10.11 -3.34 5.44
C SER A 40 -9.38 -2.05 5.84
N TYR A 41 -9.76 -0.92 5.22
CA TYR A 41 -9.24 0.38 5.64
C TYR A 41 -9.71 0.81 7.02
N SER A 42 -10.90 0.41 7.47
CA SER A 42 -11.35 0.71 8.83
C SER A 42 -10.42 0.09 9.88
N THR A 43 -10.03 -1.17 9.71
CA THR A 43 -9.06 -1.83 10.61
C THR A 43 -7.68 -1.19 10.51
N LEU A 44 -7.21 -0.88 9.30
CA LEU A 44 -5.91 -0.24 9.10
C LEU A 44 -5.86 1.16 9.74
N GLU A 45 -6.89 1.96 9.53
CA GLU A 45 -7.05 3.31 10.07
C GLU A 45 -7.03 3.29 11.59
N GLN A 46 -7.78 2.39 12.23
CA GLN A 46 -7.77 2.25 13.68
C GLN A 46 -6.35 2.00 14.21
N ILE A 47 -5.63 1.02 13.66
CA ILE A 47 -4.27 0.70 14.09
C ILE A 47 -3.33 1.89 13.85
N LEU A 48 -3.39 2.51 12.67
CA LEU A 48 -2.55 3.67 12.35
C LEU A 48 -2.82 4.86 13.28
N THR A 49 -4.08 5.10 13.64
CA THR A 49 -4.45 6.14 14.63
C THR A 49 -3.90 5.84 16.01
N GLU A 50 -3.93 4.59 16.47
CA GLU A 50 -3.30 4.18 17.74
C GLU A 50 -1.76 4.41 17.73
N LEU A 51 -1.13 4.37 16.54
CA LEU A 51 0.29 4.66 16.34
C LEU A 51 0.60 6.16 16.10
N GLY A 52 -0.41 7.03 16.19
CA GLY A 52 -0.29 8.48 16.04
C GLY A 52 -0.32 9.00 14.60
N TRP A 53 -0.85 8.21 13.66
CA TRP A 53 -1.14 8.69 12.30
C TRP A 53 -2.52 9.32 12.22
N GLU A 54 -2.64 10.34 11.37
CA GLU A 54 -3.87 11.12 11.20
C GLU A 54 -4.27 11.19 9.74
N ARG A 55 -5.58 11.12 9.50
CA ARG A 55 -6.15 11.26 8.16
C ARG A 55 -5.78 12.61 7.57
N TYR A 56 -5.23 12.57 6.36
CA TYR A 56 -4.86 13.76 5.62
C TYR A 56 -5.85 13.98 4.47
N TYR A 57 -6.61 15.07 4.55
CA TYR A 57 -7.63 15.43 3.56
C TYR A 57 -7.17 16.51 2.57
N GLY A 58 -5.97 17.06 2.74
CA GLY A 58 -5.45 18.16 1.90
C GLY A 58 -4.79 17.71 0.60
N GLY A 59 -4.73 16.41 0.34
CA GLY A 59 -4.08 15.85 -0.85
C GLY A 59 -5.05 15.48 -1.97
N ASP A 60 -4.67 14.49 -2.75
CA ASP A 60 -5.46 14.01 -3.89
C ASP A 60 -6.80 13.40 -3.40
N PRO A 61 -7.96 13.89 -3.87
CA PRO A 61 -9.27 13.37 -3.44
C PRO A 61 -9.49 11.90 -3.79
N ASP A 62 -8.75 11.34 -4.76
CA ASP A 62 -8.84 9.94 -5.14
C ASP A 62 -7.97 9.02 -4.27
N LEU A 63 -7.21 9.59 -3.33
CA LEU A 63 -6.37 8.86 -2.39
C LEU A 63 -6.94 8.85 -0.97
N PHE A 64 -6.55 7.82 -0.25
CA PHE A 64 -6.82 7.61 1.16
C PHE A 64 -5.49 7.76 1.92
N GLN A 65 -5.25 8.96 2.47
CA GLN A 65 -3.92 9.34 2.97
C GLN A 65 -3.84 9.51 4.49
N PHE A 66 -2.65 9.26 5.02
CA PHE A 66 -2.31 9.48 6.43
C PHE A 66 -0.99 10.22 6.54
N HIS A 67 -0.91 11.17 7.47
CA HIS A 67 0.32 11.84 7.85
C HIS A 67 0.63 11.57 9.31
N LYS A 68 1.91 11.68 9.69
CA LYS A 68 2.33 11.53 11.09
C LYS A 68 2.99 12.81 11.56
N ARG A 69 2.32 13.58 12.43
CA ARG A 69 2.75 14.92 12.88
C ARG A 69 4.17 14.99 13.42
N SER A 70 4.68 13.90 13.98
CA SER A 70 6.05 13.80 14.52
C SER A 70 7.13 13.56 13.45
N SER A 71 6.77 13.50 12.17
CA SER A 71 7.68 13.16 11.06
C SER A 71 7.22 13.80 9.74
N ILE A 72 8.00 13.64 8.68
CA ILE A 72 7.61 14.03 7.32
C ILE A 72 6.92 12.91 6.54
N ASP A 73 6.59 11.80 7.20
CA ASP A 73 6.04 10.64 6.52
C ASP A 73 4.58 10.81 6.11
N LEU A 74 4.26 10.28 4.93
CA LEU A 74 2.94 10.23 4.33
C LEU A 74 2.67 8.82 3.78
N ILE A 75 1.59 8.18 4.22
CA ILE A 75 1.08 6.94 3.63
C ILE A 75 -0.02 7.33 2.64
N SER A 76 0.09 6.86 1.39
CA SER A 76 -0.91 7.14 0.35
C SER A 76 -1.48 5.86 -0.22
N LEU A 77 -2.76 5.63 -0.01
CA LEU A 77 -3.46 4.40 -0.41
C LEU A 77 -4.51 4.71 -1.46
N PRO A 78 -4.88 3.75 -2.34
CA PRO A 78 -6.02 3.92 -3.22
C PRO A 78 -7.29 4.04 -2.36
N ARG A 79 -8.29 4.81 -2.80
CA ARG A 79 -9.58 4.86 -2.08
C ARG A 79 -10.33 3.53 -2.12
N ASP A 80 -10.16 2.78 -3.20
CA ASP A 80 -10.73 1.44 -3.39
C ASP A 80 -9.77 0.37 -2.86
N PHE A 81 -10.20 -0.35 -1.81
CA PHE A 81 -9.40 -1.40 -1.19
C PHE A 81 -9.10 -2.57 -2.14
N SER A 82 -9.90 -2.78 -3.19
CA SER A 82 -9.62 -3.83 -4.19
C SER A 82 -8.31 -3.57 -4.97
N LYS A 83 -7.86 -2.31 -5.01
CA LYS A 83 -6.59 -1.89 -5.62
C LYS A 83 -5.41 -1.91 -4.65
N PHE A 84 -5.64 -2.27 -3.38
CA PHE A 84 -4.61 -2.34 -2.35
C PHE A 84 -3.71 -3.57 -2.57
N ASN A 85 -2.60 -3.35 -3.27
CA ASN A 85 -1.59 -4.36 -3.57
C ASN A 85 -0.34 -4.25 -2.67
N SER A 86 0.63 -5.13 -2.89
CA SER A 86 1.85 -5.22 -2.07
C SER A 86 2.70 -3.96 -2.04
N VAL A 87 2.64 -3.09 -3.06
CA VAL A 87 3.42 -1.84 -3.07
C VAL A 87 3.00 -0.96 -1.90
N TYR A 88 1.69 -0.80 -1.71
CA TYR A 88 1.14 -0.04 -0.58
C TYR A 88 1.39 -0.75 0.76
N MET A 89 1.34 -2.08 0.79
CA MET A 89 1.64 -2.85 2.00
C MET A 89 3.08 -2.63 2.48
N TYR A 90 4.05 -2.65 1.57
CA TYR A 90 5.46 -2.44 1.92
C TYR A 90 5.75 -1.00 2.34
N ASP A 91 5.09 0.00 1.75
CA ASP A 91 5.19 1.40 2.22
C ASP A 91 4.77 1.53 3.70
N ILE A 92 3.65 0.90 4.08
CA ILE A 92 3.18 0.87 5.48
C ILE A 92 4.22 0.19 6.39
N VAL A 93 4.80 -0.94 5.96
CA VAL A 93 5.81 -1.68 6.75
C VAL A 93 7.07 -0.86 6.97
N ILE A 94 7.55 -0.16 5.94
CA ILE A 94 8.75 0.70 6.04
C ILE A 94 8.52 1.84 7.03
N LYS A 95 7.31 2.42 7.04
CA LYS A 95 6.94 3.54 7.91
C LYS A 95 6.57 3.15 9.34
N ASN A 96 6.20 1.88 9.54
CA ASN A 96 5.81 1.33 10.84
C ASN A 96 6.52 0.00 11.08
N PRO A 97 7.87 0.02 11.15
CA PRO A 97 8.64 -1.20 11.33
C PRO A 97 8.26 -1.88 12.65
N ASN A 98 8.29 -3.20 12.67
CA ASN A 98 7.91 -4.05 13.81
C ASN A 98 6.42 -4.06 14.20
N ILE A 99 5.57 -3.24 13.56
CA ILE A 99 4.12 -3.30 13.76
C ILE A 99 3.42 -4.10 12.67
N PHE A 100 3.91 -3.98 11.43
CA PHE A 100 3.35 -4.69 10.30
C PHE A 100 4.35 -5.61 9.62
N HIS A 101 3.83 -6.64 8.96
CA HIS A 101 4.59 -7.53 8.09
C HIS A 101 3.78 -7.91 6.86
N VAL A 102 4.45 -8.17 5.73
CA VAL A 102 3.80 -8.69 4.51
C VAL A 102 4.13 -10.18 4.38
N ARG A 103 3.11 -11.04 4.39
CA ARG A 103 3.26 -12.49 4.20
C ARG A 103 2.62 -12.96 2.90
N ASP A 104 3.09 -14.09 2.39
CA ASP A 104 2.36 -14.88 1.39
C ASP A 104 1.10 -15.49 2.03
N VAL A 105 0.01 -15.54 1.25
CA VAL A 105 -1.28 -16.19 1.57
C VAL A 105 -1.40 -17.49 0.79
#